data_AF-A0A966Y837-F1
#
_entry.id   AF-A0A966Y837-F1
#
_cell.length_a   1.000
_cell.length_b   1.000
_cell.length_c   1.000
_cell.angle_alpha   90.00
_cell.angle_beta   90.00
_cell.angle_gamma   90.00
#
_symmetry.space_group_name_H-M   'P 1'
#
loop_
_entity.id
_entity.type
_entity.pdbx_description
1 polymer ?
#
loop_
_entity_poly.entity_id
_entity_poly.type
_entity_poly.pdbx_seq_one_letter_code
_entity_poly.pdbx_strand_id
1 'polypeptide(L)'
;MSQVVTRIAPSPTGYMHIGTARTALFNWLYTRGRGGQFLLRIEDTDRERSTPEATDAILRGMEWLGLDYDGEAVSQFERADRHAEVAHHLLNEGKAYKCFSTPEEIQEFRDSARAEGRSTLFQSPWRDVDPNTHPDAPYVVRIKSPETGVTIIQDQVQGDVTIKNDQLDDMVLLRSDGTPVYMLAVVVDDYDMGITHVIRGDDHLNNAARQMMIYNAMGWKLPVYAHLPLILGEDGKKLSKRHGATSVEDYQTMGYPAAGMRNY
;
A
#
# COMPACT_ATOMS: atom_id res chain seq x y z
N MET A 1 -11.24 24.27 -7.34
CA MET A 1 -10.31 23.25 -6.83
C MET A 1 -11.03 21.91 -6.88
N SER A 2 -10.35 20.82 -7.26
CA SER A 2 -10.96 19.49 -7.18
C SER A 2 -11.30 19.17 -5.72
N GLN A 3 -12.42 18.47 -5.48
CA GLN A 3 -12.81 18.04 -4.15
C GLN A 3 -11.72 17.15 -3.52
N VAL A 4 -11.44 17.35 -2.23
CA VAL A 4 -10.48 16.50 -1.50
C VAL A 4 -11.14 15.16 -1.21
N VAL A 5 -10.47 14.08 -1.58
CA VAL A 5 -10.83 12.70 -1.22
C VAL A 5 -9.63 12.05 -0.55
N THR A 6 -9.83 11.52 0.65
CA THR A 6 -8.83 10.74 1.41
C THR A 6 -9.42 9.41 1.85
N ARG A 7 -8.58 8.50 2.37
CA ARG A 7 -9.05 7.20 2.87
C ARG A 7 -8.18 6.64 3.98
N ILE A 8 -8.80 5.92 4.89
CA ILE A 8 -8.09 4.94 5.71
C ILE A 8 -8.22 3.56 5.07
N ALA A 9 -7.09 2.86 4.98
CA ALA A 9 -7.00 1.55 4.31
C ALA A 9 -6.36 0.49 5.22
N PRO A 10 -7.04 0.06 6.31
CA PRO A 10 -6.46 -0.91 7.23
C PRO A 10 -6.61 -2.35 6.72
N SER A 11 -5.57 -3.17 6.91
CA SER A 11 -5.68 -4.63 6.75
C SER A 11 -6.29 -5.24 8.03
N PRO A 12 -7.33 -6.09 7.93
CA PRO A 12 -8.02 -6.64 9.09
C PRO A 12 -7.28 -7.84 9.69
N THR A 13 -6.03 -7.63 10.13
CA THR A 13 -5.18 -8.70 10.70
C THR A 13 -5.22 -8.77 12.23
N GLY A 14 -6.27 -8.24 12.84
CA GLY A 14 -6.45 -8.11 14.28
C GLY A 14 -7.13 -6.80 14.66
N TYR A 15 -6.77 -6.24 15.81
CA TYR A 15 -7.39 -5.02 16.35
C TYR A 15 -6.91 -3.74 15.66
N MET A 16 -7.71 -2.69 15.78
CA MET A 16 -7.33 -1.34 15.38
C MET A 16 -6.25 -0.79 16.33
N HIS A 17 -5.05 -0.58 15.81
CA HIS A 17 -3.95 0.02 16.55
C HIS A 17 -4.07 1.55 16.65
N ILE A 18 -3.54 2.14 17.72
CA ILE A 18 -3.52 3.60 17.90
C ILE A 18 -2.83 4.34 16.74
N GLY A 19 -1.80 3.74 16.11
CA GLY A 19 -1.17 4.31 14.91
C GLY A 19 -2.13 4.39 13.71
N THR A 20 -2.96 3.36 13.51
CA THR A 20 -4.03 3.35 12.50
C THR A 20 -5.10 4.38 12.85
N ALA A 21 -5.49 4.48 14.12
CA ALA A 21 -6.44 5.49 14.60
C ALA A 21 -5.95 6.92 14.38
N ARG A 22 -4.67 7.21 14.68
CA ARG A 22 -4.07 8.52 14.42
C ARG A 22 -4.05 8.84 12.92
N THR A 23 -3.73 7.85 12.09
CA THR A 23 -3.76 8.01 10.63
C THR A 23 -5.19 8.27 10.14
N ALA A 24 -6.18 7.54 10.64
CA ALA A 24 -7.59 7.76 10.33
C ALA A 24 -8.05 9.17 10.75
N LEU A 25 -7.68 9.59 11.98
CA LEU A 25 -7.97 10.91 12.50
C LEU A 25 -7.40 12.03 11.62
N PHE A 26 -6.15 11.92 11.15
CA PHE A 26 -5.58 12.92 10.25
C PHE A 26 -6.25 12.97 8.89
N ASN A 27 -6.59 11.81 8.30
CA ASN A 27 -7.36 11.77 7.06
C ASN A 27 -8.74 12.44 7.27
N TRP A 28 -9.44 12.07 8.33
CA TRP A 28 -10.74 12.62 8.71
C TRP A 28 -10.70 14.13 8.93
N LEU A 29 -9.77 14.63 9.76
CA LEU A 29 -9.60 16.07 10.02
C LEU A 29 -9.26 16.84 8.74
N TYR A 30 -8.33 16.32 7.93
CA TYR A 30 -7.90 16.96 6.70
C TYR A 30 -9.05 17.11 5.72
N THR A 31 -9.85 16.04 5.56
CA THR A 31 -11.04 16.00 4.73
C THR A 31 -12.14 16.92 5.26
N ARG A 32 -12.57 16.73 6.52
CA ARG A 32 -13.71 17.46 7.10
C ARG A 32 -13.42 18.97 7.13
N GLY A 33 -12.18 19.37 7.44
CA GLY A 33 -11.75 20.77 7.39
C GLY A 33 -11.73 21.40 5.98
N ARG A 34 -11.91 20.60 4.91
CA ARG A 34 -11.89 21.05 3.50
C ARG A 34 -13.19 20.74 2.74
N GLY A 35 -14.21 20.22 3.43
CA GLY A 35 -15.47 19.81 2.78
C GLY A 35 -15.28 18.67 1.77
N GLY A 36 -14.33 17.77 2.02
CA GLY A 36 -14.03 16.63 1.16
C GLY A 36 -14.81 15.36 1.50
N GLN A 37 -14.38 14.24 0.90
CA GLN A 37 -14.81 12.88 1.25
C GLN A 37 -13.70 12.08 1.97
N PHE A 38 -14.08 11.34 3.00
CA PHE A 38 -13.19 10.44 3.75
C PHE A 38 -13.75 9.03 3.63
N LEU A 39 -13.02 8.15 2.95
CA LEU A 39 -13.48 6.81 2.61
C LEU A 39 -12.81 5.75 3.50
N LEU A 40 -13.46 4.59 3.62
CA LEU A 40 -12.91 3.40 4.27
C LEU A 40 -12.72 2.28 3.24
N ARG A 41 -11.51 1.73 3.16
CA ARG A 41 -11.21 0.54 2.37
C ARG A 41 -10.58 -0.54 3.24
N ILE A 42 -11.18 -1.72 3.32
CA ILE A 42 -10.63 -2.85 4.05
C ILE A 42 -9.65 -3.60 3.14
N GLU A 43 -8.37 -3.68 3.53
CA GLU A 43 -7.33 -4.38 2.75
C GLU A 43 -7.29 -5.87 3.11
N ASP A 44 -8.36 -6.59 2.76
CA ASP A 44 -8.65 -7.99 3.09
C ASP A 44 -8.13 -9.02 2.05
N THR A 45 -7.11 -8.65 1.28
CA THR A 45 -6.52 -9.53 0.25
C THR A 45 -5.82 -10.77 0.82
N ASP A 46 -5.37 -10.70 2.08
CA ASP A 46 -4.81 -11.84 2.80
C ASP A 46 -5.91 -12.56 3.58
N ARG A 47 -6.55 -13.55 2.95
CA ARG A 47 -7.70 -14.28 3.52
C ARG A 47 -7.36 -15.11 4.76
N GLU A 48 -6.11 -15.52 4.94
CA GLU A 48 -5.70 -16.27 6.14
C GLU A 48 -5.66 -15.37 7.37
N ARG A 49 -5.24 -14.11 7.19
CA ARG A 49 -5.14 -13.14 8.28
C ARG A 49 -6.37 -12.25 8.42
N SER A 50 -7.21 -12.16 7.39
CA SER A 50 -8.40 -11.30 7.35
C SER A 50 -9.63 -12.04 7.85
N THR A 51 -10.06 -11.75 9.08
CA THR A 51 -11.28 -12.34 9.65
C THR A 51 -12.41 -11.31 9.77
N PRO A 52 -13.68 -11.73 9.70
CA PRO A 52 -14.82 -10.84 9.95
C PRO A 52 -14.70 -10.12 11.30
N GLU A 53 -14.23 -10.81 12.34
CA GLU A 53 -14.07 -10.24 13.69
C GLU A 53 -13.04 -9.12 13.73
N ALA A 54 -11.96 -9.23 12.95
CA ALA A 54 -10.95 -8.19 12.83
C ALA A 54 -11.46 -6.97 12.05
N THR A 55 -12.25 -7.20 11.00
CA THR A 55 -12.96 -6.12 10.29
C THR A 55 -13.94 -5.41 11.22
N ASP A 56 -14.74 -6.15 11.99
CA ASP A 56 -15.67 -5.58 12.97
C ASP A 56 -14.94 -4.78 14.06
N ALA A 57 -13.79 -5.24 14.53
CA ALA A 57 -12.98 -4.51 15.50
C ALA A 57 -12.48 -3.16 14.95
N ILE A 58 -12.14 -3.09 13.66
CA ILE A 58 -11.80 -1.83 12.97
C ILE A 58 -13.02 -0.90 12.94
N LEU A 59 -14.18 -1.41 12.53
CA LEU A 59 -15.41 -0.62 12.43
C LEU A 59 -15.85 -0.07 13.79
N ARG A 60 -15.86 -0.91 14.84
CA ARG A 60 -16.16 -0.48 16.21
C ARG A 60 -15.17 0.57 16.72
N GLY A 61 -13.88 0.41 16.43
CA GLY A 61 -12.85 1.39 16.81
C GLY A 61 -13.08 2.75 16.15
N MET A 62 -13.40 2.76 14.85
CA MET A 62 -13.75 3.97 14.10
C MET A 62 -15.01 4.64 14.66
N GLU A 63 -16.06 3.85 14.92
CA GLU A 63 -17.34 4.33 15.48
C GLU A 63 -17.13 4.93 16.88
N TRP A 64 -16.43 4.23 17.77
CA TRP A 64 -16.15 4.74 19.12
C TRP A 64 -15.37 6.05 19.10
N LEU A 65 -14.37 6.14 18.23
CA LEU A 65 -13.62 7.37 18.03
C LEU A 65 -14.43 8.45 17.30
N GLY A 66 -15.66 8.20 16.86
CA GLY A 66 -16.47 9.17 16.12
C GLY A 66 -15.83 9.60 14.80
N LEU A 67 -15.11 8.69 14.15
CA LEU A 67 -14.49 8.88 12.85
C LEU A 67 -15.40 8.29 11.77
N ASP A 68 -16.51 8.98 11.49
CA ASP A 68 -17.42 8.61 10.40
C ASP A 68 -16.73 8.71 9.03
N TYR A 69 -17.11 7.85 8.10
CA TYR A 69 -16.64 7.84 6.72
C TYR A 69 -17.81 7.94 5.75
N ASP A 70 -17.55 8.44 4.55
CA ASP A 70 -18.55 8.69 3.52
C ASP A 70 -18.72 7.45 2.63
N GLY A 71 -19.97 7.09 2.35
CA GLY A 71 -20.29 5.90 1.57
C GLY A 71 -20.13 4.59 2.37
N GLU A 72 -19.95 3.49 1.64
CA GLU A 72 -19.79 2.16 2.23
C GLU A 72 -18.30 1.78 2.33
N ALA A 73 -17.98 0.89 3.27
CA ALA A 73 -16.65 0.30 3.35
C ALA A 73 -16.39 -0.58 2.12
N VAL A 74 -15.26 -0.36 1.45
CA VAL A 74 -14.89 -1.12 0.24
C VAL A 74 -13.99 -2.30 0.60
N SER A 75 -14.36 -3.53 0.23
CA SER A 75 -13.45 -4.68 0.28
C SER A 75 -12.46 -4.62 -0.90
N GLN A 76 -11.17 -4.76 -0.60
CA GLN A 76 -10.14 -4.85 -1.64
C GLN A 76 -10.16 -6.22 -2.32
N PHE A 77 -10.48 -7.28 -1.57
CA PHE A 77 -10.60 -8.64 -2.10
C PHE A 77 -11.69 -8.73 -3.17
N GLU A 78 -12.86 -8.13 -2.94
CA GLU A 78 -13.97 -8.10 -3.91
C GLU A 78 -13.64 -7.39 -5.23
N ARG A 79 -12.50 -6.68 -5.28
CA ARG A 79 -12.03 -5.92 -6.44
C ARG A 79 -10.87 -6.59 -7.17
N ALA A 80 -10.52 -7.83 -6.82
CA ALA A 80 -9.39 -8.56 -7.41
C ALA A 80 -9.45 -8.64 -8.94
N ASP A 81 -10.63 -8.85 -9.53
CA ASP A 81 -10.82 -8.90 -10.99
C ASP A 81 -10.44 -7.57 -11.66
N ARG A 82 -10.83 -6.44 -11.04
CA ARG A 82 -10.47 -5.10 -11.50
C ARG A 82 -8.97 -4.86 -11.42
N HIS A 83 -8.31 -5.34 -10.37
CA HIS A 83 -6.86 -5.25 -10.27
C HIS A 83 -6.16 -6.07 -11.36
N ALA A 84 -6.63 -7.30 -11.59
CA ALA A 84 -6.11 -8.18 -12.65
C ALA A 84 -6.29 -7.56 -14.04
N GLU A 85 -7.45 -6.96 -14.31
CA GLU A 85 -7.72 -6.22 -15.55
C GLU A 85 -6.65 -5.16 -15.82
N VAL A 86 -6.28 -4.35 -14.82
CA VAL A 86 -5.26 -3.30 -14.96
C VAL A 86 -3.87 -3.89 -15.23
N ALA A 87 -3.50 -4.98 -14.57
CA ALA A 87 -2.22 -5.64 -14.84
C ALA A 87 -2.18 -6.26 -16.25
N HIS A 88 -3.28 -6.83 -16.73
CA HIS A 88 -3.38 -7.31 -18.11
C HIS A 88 -3.35 -6.17 -19.12
N HIS A 89 -3.96 -5.03 -18.82
CA HIS A 89 -3.84 -3.83 -19.64
C HIS A 89 -2.37 -3.37 -19.76
N LEU A 90 -1.66 -3.26 -18.63
CA LEU A 90 -0.23 -2.91 -18.64
C LEU A 90 0.62 -3.91 -19.44
N LEU A 91 0.29 -5.21 -19.37
CA LEU A 91 0.94 -6.26 -20.15
C LEU A 91 0.70 -6.08 -21.65
N ASN A 92 -0.53 -5.78 -22.06
CA ASN A 92 -0.89 -5.55 -23.46
C ASN A 92 -0.24 -4.29 -24.03
N GLU A 93 -0.06 -3.25 -23.21
CA GLU A 93 0.62 -2.01 -23.57
C GLU A 93 2.16 -2.12 -23.57
N GLY A 94 2.72 -3.31 -23.26
CA GLY A 94 4.16 -3.52 -23.18
C GLY A 94 4.85 -2.83 -22.01
N LYS A 95 4.07 -2.31 -21.04
CA LYS A 95 4.53 -1.65 -19.82
C LYS A 95 4.72 -2.63 -18.66
N ALA A 96 4.24 -3.86 -18.83
CA ALA A 96 4.52 -5.01 -17.99
C ALA A 96 4.93 -6.20 -18.87
N TYR A 97 5.47 -7.25 -18.26
CA TYR A 97 5.93 -8.46 -18.95
C TYR A 97 5.69 -9.72 -18.12
N LYS A 98 5.70 -10.88 -18.79
CA LYS A 98 5.60 -12.19 -18.14
C LYS A 98 6.98 -12.62 -17.67
N CYS A 99 7.08 -13.03 -16.41
CA CYS A 99 8.31 -13.57 -15.83
C CYS A 99 8.07 -15.03 -15.43
N PHE A 100 8.85 -15.93 -16.02
CA PHE A 100 8.77 -17.38 -15.77
C PHE A 100 9.82 -17.86 -14.77
N SER A 101 10.62 -16.94 -14.20
CA SER A 101 11.64 -17.31 -13.21
C SER A 101 11.01 -17.90 -11.95
N THR A 102 11.57 -19.01 -11.47
CA THR A 102 11.05 -19.73 -10.29
C THR A 102 11.46 -19.04 -8.99
N PRO A 103 10.75 -19.31 -7.87
CA PRO A 103 11.19 -18.85 -6.55
C PRO A 103 12.63 -19.29 -6.21
N GLU A 104 13.02 -20.50 -6.60
CA GLU A 104 14.36 -21.06 -6.39
C GLU A 104 15.41 -20.26 -7.17
N GLU A 105 15.20 -19.98 -8.46
CA GLU A 105 16.12 -19.17 -9.27
C GLU A 105 16.30 -17.75 -8.72
N ILE A 106 15.20 -17.14 -8.25
CA ILE A 106 15.24 -15.81 -7.62
C ILE A 106 16.03 -15.85 -6.31
N GLN A 107 15.88 -16.93 -5.54
CA GLN A 107 16.58 -17.11 -4.28
C GLN A 107 18.08 -17.35 -4.50
N GLU A 108 18.44 -18.19 -5.46
CA GLU A 108 19.84 -18.40 -5.90
C GLU A 108 20.49 -17.09 -6.37
N PHE A 109 19.78 -16.30 -7.19
CA PHE A 109 20.25 -14.97 -7.60
C PHE A 109 20.57 -14.08 -6.39
N ARG A 110 19.67 -14.06 -5.39
CA ARG A 110 19.83 -13.24 -4.17
C ARG A 110 20.99 -13.72 -3.31
N ASP A 111 21.20 -15.03 -3.20
CA ASP A 111 22.26 -15.59 -2.38
C ASP A 111 23.64 -15.39 -3.01
N SER A 112 23.78 -15.58 -4.34
CA SER A 112 24.98 -15.17 -5.08
C SER A 112 25.21 -13.66 -4.95
N ALA A 113 24.16 -12.84 -5.07
CA ALA A 113 24.28 -11.39 -4.94
C ALA A 113 24.85 -10.95 -3.59
N ARG A 114 24.35 -11.57 -2.50
CA ARG A 114 24.84 -11.31 -1.14
C ARG A 114 26.30 -11.77 -0.98
N ALA A 115 26.64 -12.95 -1.47
CA ALA A 115 28.00 -13.48 -1.37
C ALA A 115 29.03 -12.60 -2.10
N GLU A 116 28.62 -11.99 -3.21
CA GLU A 116 29.45 -11.09 -4.04
C GLU A 116 29.40 -9.62 -3.60
N GLY A 117 28.57 -9.26 -2.61
CA GLY A 117 28.39 -7.88 -2.16
C GLY A 117 27.70 -6.96 -3.18
N ARG A 118 26.95 -7.52 -4.14
CA ARG A 118 26.19 -6.77 -5.15
C ARG A 118 24.70 -6.63 -4.76
N SER A 119 23.95 -5.83 -5.51
CA SER A 119 22.53 -5.60 -5.26
C SER A 119 21.71 -6.89 -5.34
N THR A 120 20.77 -7.05 -4.41
CA THR A 120 19.82 -8.18 -4.35
C THR A 120 18.50 -7.91 -5.08
N LEU A 121 18.40 -6.76 -5.75
CA LEU A 121 17.26 -6.42 -6.59
C LEU A 121 17.25 -7.35 -7.80
N PHE A 122 16.19 -8.14 -7.91
CA PHE A 122 16.05 -9.14 -8.96
C PHE A 122 15.63 -8.44 -10.26
N GLN A 123 16.54 -8.44 -11.23
CA GLN A 123 16.25 -8.05 -12.60
C GLN A 123 15.91 -9.32 -13.38
N SER A 124 14.65 -9.44 -13.80
CA SER A 124 14.19 -10.65 -14.47
C SER A 124 14.86 -10.79 -15.83
N PRO A 125 15.40 -11.96 -16.19
CA PRO A 125 15.91 -12.19 -17.54
C PRO A 125 14.81 -12.15 -18.59
N TRP A 126 13.53 -12.21 -18.19
CA TRP A 126 12.36 -12.21 -19.07
C TRP A 126 11.87 -10.83 -19.50
N ARG A 127 12.47 -9.75 -18.98
CA ARG A 127 12.00 -8.37 -19.16
C ARG A 127 11.80 -7.96 -20.63
N ASP A 128 12.76 -8.33 -21.47
CA ASP A 128 12.82 -7.94 -22.89
C ASP A 128 12.94 -9.16 -23.81
N VAL A 129 12.52 -10.34 -23.32
CA VAL A 129 12.45 -11.57 -24.12
C VAL A 129 11.26 -11.49 -25.08
N ASP A 130 11.46 -11.98 -26.32
CA ASP A 130 10.40 -12.03 -27.33
C ASP A 130 9.24 -12.91 -26.83
N PRO A 131 8.00 -12.37 -26.75
CA PRO A 131 6.83 -13.12 -26.32
C PRO A 131 6.57 -14.42 -27.10
N ASN A 132 7.04 -14.54 -28.35
CA ASN A 132 6.91 -15.76 -29.15
C ASN A 132 7.84 -16.90 -28.70
N THR A 133 8.83 -16.59 -27.88
CA THR A 133 9.80 -17.56 -27.33
C THR A 133 9.46 -18.00 -25.91
N HIS A 134 8.37 -17.47 -25.35
CA HIS A 134 7.95 -17.82 -24.00
C HIS A 134 7.57 -19.30 -23.88
N PRO A 135 7.97 -19.96 -22.79
CA PRO A 135 7.58 -21.34 -22.53
C PRO A 135 6.09 -21.42 -22.17
N ASP A 136 5.52 -22.61 -22.35
CA ASP A 136 4.21 -22.94 -21.76
C ASP A 136 4.41 -23.35 -20.30
N ALA A 137 4.60 -22.35 -19.43
CA ALA A 137 4.85 -22.52 -17.99
C ALA A 137 4.12 -21.44 -17.17
N PRO A 138 3.86 -21.68 -15.87
CA PRO A 138 3.33 -20.65 -14.99
C PRO A 138 4.23 -19.40 -14.97
N TYR A 139 3.62 -18.21 -14.93
CA TYR A 139 4.35 -16.95 -14.92
C TYR A 139 3.71 -15.95 -13.98
N VAL A 140 4.50 -15.00 -13.49
CA VAL A 140 3.99 -13.80 -12.83
C VAL A 140 4.01 -12.63 -13.81
N VAL A 141 3.16 -11.63 -13.60
CA VAL A 141 3.23 -10.37 -14.36
C VAL A 141 4.05 -9.37 -13.55
N ARG A 142 5.07 -8.75 -14.16
CA ARG A 142 5.92 -7.71 -13.54
C ARG A 142 5.81 -6.40 -14.31
N ILE A 143 5.84 -5.27 -13.60
CA ILE A 143 5.90 -3.95 -14.23
C ILE A 143 7.32 -3.66 -14.75
N LYS A 144 7.47 -2.95 -15.87
CA LYS A 144 8.75 -2.42 -16.32
C LYS A 144 9.07 -1.12 -15.57
N SER A 145 9.89 -1.19 -14.53
CA SER A 145 10.36 0.00 -13.81
C SER A 145 11.36 0.80 -14.66
N PRO A 146 11.48 2.13 -14.52
CA PRO A 146 12.60 2.84 -15.13
C PRO A 146 13.94 2.30 -14.60
N GLU A 147 14.93 2.08 -15.47
CA GLU A 147 16.25 1.56 -15.04
C GLU A 147 17.26 2.67 -14.69
N THR A 148 17.02 3.89 -15.18
CA THR A 148 17.91 5.03 -15.01
C THR A 148 17.16 6.27 -14.54
N GLY A 149 17.89 7.27 -14.04
CA GLY A 149 17.31 8.50 -13.51
C GLY A 149 16.86 8.37 -12.06
N VAL A 150 15.92 9.22 -11.66
CA VAL A 150 15.42 9.30 -10.29
C VAL A 150 13.90 9.39 -10.27
N THR A 151 13.30 8.86 -9.21
CA THR A 151 11.92 9.08 -8.82
C THR A 151 11.91 10.02 -7.62
N ILE A 152 11.18 11.13 -7.70
CA ILE A 152 11.06 12.12 -6.62
C ILE A 152 9.65 12.05 -6.04
N ILE A 153 9.53 11.66 -4.77
CA ILE A 153 8.29 11.73 -4.01
C ILE A 153 8.22 13.13 -3.41
N GLN A 154 7.29 13.95 -3.89
CA GLN A 154 7.02 15.28 -3.33
C GLN A 154 6.09 15.16 -2.11
N ASP A 155 6.65 14.82 -0.96
CA ASP A 155 5.87 14.55 0.24
C ASP A 155 5.55 15.84 1.02
N GLN A 156 4.29 15.97 1.46
CA GLN A 156 3.84 17.17 2.19
C GLN A 156 4.33 17.23 3.64
N VAL A 157 4.89 16.14 4.18
CA VAL A 157 5.38 16.05 5.57
C VAL A 157 6.89 15.84 5.59
N GLN A 158 7.40 14.91 4.78
CA GLN A 158 8.82 14.53 4.73
C GLN A 158 9.64 15.40 3.76
N GLY A 159 8.99 16.23 2.94
CA GLY A 159 9.63 16.98 1.87
C GLY A 159 9.94 16.13 0.64
N ASP A 160 10.80 16.64 -0.24
CA ASP A 160 11.20 15.94 -1.46
C ASP A 160 12.13 14.77 -1.14
N VAL A 161 11.68 13.55 -1.43
CA VAL A 161 12.46 12.32 -1.24
C VAL A 161 12.85 11.77 -2.60
N THR A 162 14.16 11.76 -2.87
CA THR A 162 14.72 11.30 -4.16
C THR A 162 15.23 9.87 -4.04
N ILE A 163 14.73 8.98 -4.90
CA ILE A 163 15.16 7.59 -5.00
C ILE A 163 15.75 7.37 -6.38
N LYS A 164 16.92 6.73 -6.46
CA LYS A 164 17.50 6.35 -7.75
C LYS A 164 16.72 5.19 -8.33
N ASN A 165 16.45 5.24 -9.63
CA ASN A 165 15.64 4.22 -10.28
C ASN A 165 16.34 2.83 -10.32
N ASP A 166 17.67 2.79 -10.24
CA ASP A 166 18.45 1.56 -10.07
C ASP A 166 18.23 0.86 -8.71
N GLN A 167 17.56 1.53 -7.76
CA GLN A 167 17.15 0.97 -6.48
C GLN A 167 15.73 0.39 -6.50
N LEU A 168 15.05 0.44 -7.64
CA LEU A 168 13.68 -0.02 -7.78
C LEU A 168 13.61 -1.19 -8.78
N ASP A 169 13.14 -2.34 -8.30
CA ASP A 169 12.94 -3.53 -9.13
C ASP A 169 11.60 -3.55 -9.85
N ASP A 170 11.53 -4.39 -10.88
CA ASP A 170 10.32 -4.78 -11.58
C ASP A 170 9.41 -5.61 -10.66
N MET A 171 8.65 -4.91 -9.83
CA MET A 171 7.76 -5.56 -8.87
C MET A 171 6.69 -6.39 -9.59
N VAL A 172 6.31 -7.50 -8.95
CA VAL A 172 5.18 -8.31 -9.38
C VAL A 172 3.90 -7.49 -9.25
N LEU A 173 3.01 -7.62 -10.23
CA LEU A 173 1.64 -7.06 -10.25
C LEU A 173 0.62 -8.17 -9.99
N LEU A 174 0.75 -9.29 -10.71
CA LEU A 174 -0.06 -10.51 -10.54
C LEU A 174 0.83 -11.72 -10.29
N ARG A 175 0.40 -12.55 -9.33
CA ARG A 175 0.96 -13.88 -9.11
C ARG A 175 0.54 -14.84 -10.22
N SER A 176 1.14 -16.03 -10.26
CA SER A 176 0.88 -17.05 -11.28
C SER A 176 -0.51 -17.66 -11.22
N ASP A 177 -1.18 -17.57 -10.08
CA ASP A 177 -2.59 -17.92 -9.87
C ASP A 177 -3.54 -16.78 -10.28
N GLY A 178 -3.03 -15.65 -10.79
CA GLY A 178 -3.81 -14.47 -11.13
C GLY A 178 -4.10 -13.52 -9.96
N THR A 179 -3.67 -13.85 -8.73
CA THR A 179 -3.95 -13.03 -7.55
C THR A 179 -3.15 -11.72 -7.59
N PRO A 180 -3.78 -10.53 -7.50
CA PRO A 180 -3.08 -9.26 -7.44
C PRO A 180 -2.26 -9.11 -6.16
N VAL A 181 -1.14 -8.39 -6.25
CA VAL A 181 -0.37 -8.00 -5.06
C VAL A 181 -0.82 -6.65 -4.53
N TYR A 182 -0.52 -6.39 -3.25
CA TYR A 182 -0.81 -5.13 -2.57
C TYR A 182 -0.44 -3.88 -3.37
N MET A 183 0.76 -3.83 -3.96
CA MET A 183 1.24 -2.64 -4.68
C MET A 183 0.36 -2.28 -5.89
N LEU A 184 -0.22 -3.28 -6.56
CA LEU A 184 -1.18 -3.06 -7.63
C LEU A 184 -2.53 -2.65 -7.06
N ALA A 185 -3.08 -3.46 -6.16
CA ALA A 185 -4.41 -3.26 -5.61
C ALA A 185 -4.61 -1.87 -5.00
N VAL A 186 -3.65 -1.41 -4.18
CA VAL A 186 -3.73 -0.09 -3.53
C VAL A 186 -3.77 1.07 -4.54
N VAL A 187 -3.04 0.97 -5.65
CA VAL A 187 -2.98 2.02 -6.67
C VAL A 187 -4.25 2.04 -7.51
N VAL A 188 -4.70 0.87 -7.94
CA VAL A 188 -5.94 0.74 -8.72
C VAL A 188 -7.13 1.25 -7.91
N ASP A 189 -7.22 0.88 -6.63
CA ASP A 189 -8.29 1.35 -5.77
C ASP A 189 -8.17 2.84 -5.45
N ASP A 190 -6.97 3.35 -5.17
CA ASP A 190 -6.78 4.79 -4.94
C ASP A 190 -7.20 5.60 -6.18
N TYR A 191 -6.91 5.13 -7.39
CA TYR A 191 -7.36 5.77 -8.63
C TYR A 191 -8.88 5.66 -8.84
N ASP A 192 -9.45 4.46 -8.78
CA ASP A 192 -10.88 4.21 -9.04
C ASP A 192 -11.77 4.88 -7.97
N MET A 193 -11.30 5.01 -6.73
CA MET A 193 -12.00 5.73 -5.64
C MET A 193 -11.78 7.25 -5.71
N GLY A 194 -11.01 7.76 -6.67
CA GLY A 194 -10.73 9.18 -6.82
C GLY A 194 -9.90 9.79 -5.69
N ILE A 195 -9.06 9.00 -5.01
CA ILE A 195 -8.22 9.47 -3.90
C ILE A 195 -7.28 10.56 -4.39
N THR A 196 -7.36 11.71 -3.73
CA THR A 196 -6.55 12.89 -4.06
C THR A 196 -5.35 13.07 -3.13
N HIS A 197 -5.46 12.58 -1.89
CA HIS A 197 -4.40 12.65 -0.89
C HIS A 197 -4.25 11.29 -0.20
N VAL A 198 -3.05 10.73 -0.26
CA VAL A 198 -2.67 9.51 0.44
C VAL A 198 -1.90 9.92 1.69
N ILE A 199 -2.59 9.91 2.83
CA ILE A 199 -2.03 10.23 4.15
C ILE A 199 -1.87 8.94 4.94
N ARG A 200 -0.62 8.54 5.24
CA ARG A 200 -0.30 7.25 5.89
C ARG A 200 1.03 7.31 6.67
N GLY A 201 1.39 6.24 7.37
CA GLY A 201 2.67 6.15 8.08
C GLY A 201 3.89 6.19 7.15
N ASP A 202 4.99 6.78 7.62
CA ASP A 202 6.27 6.89 6.88
C ASP A 202 7.03 5.57 6.70
N ASP A 203 6.61 4.50 7.37
CA ASP A 203 7.01 3.14 7.04
C ASP A 203 6.58 2.70 5.63
N HIS A 204 5.66 3.43 5.01
CA HIS A 204 5.25 3.25 3.62
C HIS A 204 5.81 4.30 2.65
N LEU A 205 6.74 5.16 3.07
CA LEU A 205 7.31 6.21 2.23
C LEU A 205 7.95 5.65 0.96
N ASN A 206 8.82 4.65 1.10
CA ASN A 206 9.49 4.01 -0.05
C ASN A 206 8.50 3.26 -0.97
N ASN A 207 7.34 2.83 -0.45
CA ASN A 207 6.30 2.22 -1.27
C ASN A 207 5.66 3.24 -2.21
N ALA A 208 5.67 4.54 -1.89
CA ALA A 208 5.13 5.57 -2.78
C ALA A 208 5.88 5.60 -4.11
N ALA A 209 7.22 5.51 -4.12
CA ALA A 209 7.98 5.45 -5.37
C ALA A 209 7.61 4.24 -6.24
N ARG A 210 7.36 3.08 -5.62
CA ARG A 210 6.90 1.87 -6.33
C ARG A 210 5.49 2.06 -6.89
N GLN A 211 4.59 2.62 -6.10
CA GLN A 211 3.20 2.89 -6.49
C GLN A 211 3.13 3.91 -7.63
N MET A 212 3.97 4.95 -7.61
CA MET A 212 4.08 5.95 -8.67
C MET A 212 4.40 5.32 -10.03
N MET A 213 5.11 4.18 -10.08
CA MET A 213 5.37 3.47 -11.34
C MET A 213 4.09 3.05 -12.03
N ILE A 214 3.11 2.54 -11.28
CA ILE A 214 1.83 2.09 -11.81
C ILE A 214 1.02 3.30 -12.30
N TYR A 215 0.94 4.36 -11.50
CA TYR A 215 0.30 5.62 -11.92
C TYR A 215 0.90 6.15 -13.22
N ASN A 216 2.23 6.26 -13.30
CA ASN A 216 2.93 6.77 -14.46
C ASN A 216 2.74 5.85 -15.69
N ALA A 217 2.83 4.54 -15.51
CA ALA A 217 2.61 3.56 -16.58
C ALA A 217 1.17 3.65 -17.12
N MET A 218 0.18 3.86 -16.25
CA MET A 218 -1.21 4.04 -16.65
C MET A 218 -1.53 5.45 -17.20
N GLY A 219 -0.59 6.41 -17.08
CA GLY A 219 -0.86 7.82 -17.40
C GLY A 219 -1.85 8.48 -16.44
N TRP A 220 -2.00 7.94 -15.24
CA TRP A 220 -2.88 8.47 -14.20
C TRP A 220 -2.22 9.60 -13.42
N LYS A 221 -3.04 10.55 -12.96
CA LYS A 221 -2.55 11.64 -12.11
C LYS A 221 -2.17 11.09 -10.73
N LEU A 222 -0.99 11.46 -10.26
CA LEU A 222 -0.54 11.12 -8.91
C LEU A 222 -1.40 11.81 -7.83
N PRO A 223 -1.74 11.12 -6.73
CA PRO A 223 -2.26 11.77 -5.55
C PRO A 223 -1.15 12.56 -4.86
N VAL A 224 -1.55 13.46 -3.97
CA VAL A 224 -0.63 14.10 -3.03
C VAL A 224 -0.25 13.09 -1.95
N TYR A 225 1.04 12.92 -1.69
CA TYR A 225 1.53 12.06 -0.61
C TYR A 225 1.83 12.86 0.65
N ALA A 226 1.48 12.29 1.81
CA ALA A 226 1.86 12.81 3.12
C ALA A 226 2.18 11.64 4.06
N HIS A 227 3.45 11.51 4.44
CA HIS A 227 3.93 10.39 5.24
C HIS A 227 4.21 10.81 6.69
N LEU A 228 3.37 10.31 7.61
CA LEU A 228 3.35 10.67 9.01
C LEU A 228 4.41 9.90 9.82
N PRO A 229 5.26 10.58 10.62
CA PRO A 229 6.24 9.92 11.48
C PRO A 229 5.59 8.94 12.46
N LEU A 230 6.10 7.71 12.61
CA LEU A 230 5.51 6.71 13.50
C LEU A 230 5.43 7.18 14.97
N ILE A 231 4.46 6.64 15.70
CA ILE A 231 4.44 6.76 17.17
C ILE A 231 5.58 5.92 17.72
N LEU A 232 6.40 6.52 18.57
CA LEU A 232 7.50 5.85 19.26
C LEU A 232 7.07 5.46 20.69
N GLY A 233 7.58 4.33 21.18
CA GLY A 233 7.48 3.97 22.58
C GLY A 233 8.47 4.76 23.44
N GLU A 234 8.44 4.53 24.75
CA GLU A 234 9.37 5.17 25.70
C GLU A 234 10.84 4.85 25.41
N ASP A 235 11.10 3.73 24.73
CA ASP A 235 12.44 3.30 24.29
C ASP A 235 12.90 3.97 22.99
N GLY A 236 12.11 4.87 22.42
CA GLY A 236 12.37 5.56 21.15
C GLY A 236 12.21 4.68 19.92
N LYS A 237 11.77 3.42 20.05
CA LYS A 237 11.51 2.52 18.92
C LYS A 237 10.06 2.61 18.50
N LYS A 238 9.74 2.10 17.30
CA LYS A 238 8.36 2.00 16.79
C LYS A 238 7.47 1.32 17.84
N LEU A 239 6.42 2.02 18.25
CA LEU A 239 5.42 1.47 19.16
C LEU A 239 4.81 0.21 18.53
N SER A 240 4.99 -0.92 19.20
CA SER A 240 4.59 -2.24 18.72
C SER A 240 3.97 -3.06 19.84
N LYS A 241 3.21 -4.11 19.50
CA LYS A 241 2.50 -4.96 20.48
C LYS A 241 3.41 -5.46 21.61
N ARG A 242 4.69 -5.74 21.32
CA ARG A 242 5.67 -6.24 22.29
C ARG A 242 6.11 -5.20 23.33
N HIS A 243 5.89 -3.91 23.04
CA HIS A 243 6.27 -2.78 23.88
C HIS A 243 5.04 -2.00 24.37
N GLY A 244 3.89 -2.68 24.49
CA GLY A 244 2.67 -2.08 25.05
C GLY A 244 1.81 -1.29 24.08
N ALA A 245 1.88 -1.55 22.76
CA ALA A 245 0.94 -0.93 21.81
C ALA A 245 -0.50 -1.37 22.09
N THR A 246 -1.22 -0.51 22.79
CA THR A 246 -2.62 -0.63 23.19
C THR A 246 -3.52 -0.50 21.96
N SER A 247 -4.50 -1.41 21.82
CA SER A 247 -5.54 -1.26 20.81
C SER A 247 -6.49 -0.11 21.18
N VAL A 248 -7.26 0.38 20.22
CA VAL A 248 -8.31 1.37 20.48
C VAL A 248 -9.33 0.84 21.51
N GLU A 249 -9.71 -0.44 21.42
CA GLU A 249 -10.64 -1.11 22.34
C GLU A 249 -10.07 -1.23 23.77
N ASP A 250 -8.76 -1.39 23.93
CA ASP A 250 -8.12 -1.42 25.24
C ASP A 250 -8.24 -0.06 25.96
N TYR A 251 -8.01 1.06 25.26
CA TYR A 251 -8.21 2.40 25.83
C TYR A 251 -9.67 2.64 26.23
N GLN A 252 -10.61 2.17 25.41
CA GLN A 252 -12.03 2.20 25.75
C GLN A 252 -12.32 1.41 27.04
N THR A 253 -11.78 0.20 27.14
CA THR A 253 -11.95 -0.68 28.32
C THR A 253 -11.31 -0.10 29.58
N MET A 254 -10.19 0.62 29.45
CA MET A 254 -9.54 1.35 30.53
C MET A 254 -10.32 2.60 30.99
N GLY A 255 -11.40 2.97 30.29
CA GLY A 255 -12.27 4.09 30.68
C GLY A 255 -11.85 5.45 30.14
N TYR A 256 -10.94 5.51 29.16
CA TYR A 256 -10.62 6.78 28.50
C TYR A 256 -11.81 7.24 27.64
N PRO A 257 -12.18 8.54 27.66
CA PRO A 257 -13.23 9.04 26.78
C PRO A 257 -12.72 9.17 25.34
N ALA A 258 -13.57 8.87 24.35
CA ALA A 258 -13.22 8.99 22.92
C ALA A 258 -12.72 10.40 22.54
N ALA A 259 -13.31 11.45 23.12
CA ALA A 259 -12.85 12.82 22.91
C ALA A 259 -11.44 13.07 23.47
N GLY A 260 -11.11 12.44 24.61
CA GLY A 260 -9.76 12.49 25.18
C GLY A 260 -8.76 11.76 24.28
N MET A 261 -9.13 10.59 23.75
CA MET A 261 -8.28 9.83 22.83
C MET A 261 -8.05 10.52 21.49
N ARG A 262 -9.03 11.25 20.95
CA ARG A 262 -8.83 12.06 19.73
C ARG A 262 -7.92 13.27 19.96
N ASN A 263 -7.95 13.83 21.17
CA ASN A 263 -7.18 15.03 21.50
C ASN A 263 -5.72 14.72 21.82
N TYR A 264 -5.45 13.52 22.35
CA TYR A 264 -4.10 12.99 22.56
C TYR A 264 -3.45 12.61 21.23
#